data_AF-A0A2S0KYM1-F1
#
_entry.id   AF-A0A2S0KYM1-F1
#
_cell.length_a   1.000
_cell.length_b   1.000
_cell.length_c   1.000
_cell.angle_alpha   90.00
_cell.angle_beta   90.00
_cell.angle_gamma   90.00
#
_symmetry.space_group_name_H-M   'P 1'
#
loop_
_entity.id
_entity.type
_entity.pdbx_description
1 polymer ?
#
loop_
_entity_poly.entity_id
_entity_poly.type
_entity_poly.pdbx_seq_one_letter_code
_entity_poly.pdbx_strand_id
1 'polypeptide(L)'
;MAIAMAILVVVALIIGTASATFYNGYRRSAKVTEQLKAYQAIDRIMDQNIRNLIPFRWSDELEESRLVFEGKTDSLHFVTLRRTYGNDRGALLFVRLRVEDGELVAEYSSYPRLPWEDEGKQEYAREVIAKNVRSIRFLYAEEVDEEIEFEDTWEEDDHEAPPLAIQMTVEWNDGTSERWLRRTAGSGSNSTFGNRQTSGL
;
A
#
# COMPACT_ATOMS: atom_id res chain seq x y z
N MET A 1 35.01 35.92 -43.41
CA MET A 1 35.42 34.60 -42.92
C MET A 1 35.49 34.56 -41.40
N ALA A 2 36.43 35.28 -40.75
CA ALA A 2 36.57 35.26 -39.29
C ALA A 2 35.33 35.69 -38.50
N ILE A 3 34.63 36.75 -38.94
CA ILE A 3 33.41 37.25 -38.28
C ILE A 3 32.27 36.22 -38.35
N ALA A 4 32.09 35.55 -39.50
CA ALA A 4 31.07 34.52 -39.67
C ALA A 4 31.35 33.28 -38.79
N MET A 5 32.62 32.87 -38.67
CA MET A 5 33.03 31.81 -37.75
C MET A 5 32.77 32.19 -36.28
N ALA A 6 33.10 33.41 -35.88
CA ALA A 6 32.86 33.89 -34.52
C ALA A 6 31.35 33.87 -34.17
N ILE A 7 30.50 34.33 -35.08
CA ILE A 7 29.03 34.27 -34.91
C ILE A 7 28.56 32.82 -34.80
N LEU A 8 29.06 31.92 -35.65
CA LEU A 8 28.67 30.51 -35.65
C LEU A 8 29.08 29.81 -34.35
N VAL A 9 30.24 30.12 -33.79
CA VAL A 9 30.69 29.61 -32.48
C VAL A 9 29.78 30.11 -31.36
N VAL A 10 29.41 31.39 -31.35
CA VAL A 10 28.49 31.94 -30.34
C VAL A 10 27.11 31.29 -30.44
N VAL A 11 26.58 31.12 -31.65
CA VAL A 11 25.30 30.43 -31.86
C VAL A 11 25.37 28.98 -31.40
N ALA A 12 26.45 28.26 -31.73
CA ALA A 12 26.66 26.89 -31.27
C ALA A 12 26.73 26.78 -29.74
N LEU A 13 27.38 27.73 -29.07
CA LEU A 13 27.44 27.79 -27.60
C LEU A 13 26.07 28.07 -26.97
N ILE A 14 25.29 28.98 -27.54
CA ILE A 14 23.93 29.27 -27.06
C ILE A 14 23.05 28.02 -27.23
N ILE A 15 23.11 27.36 -28.38
CA ILE A 15 22.33 26.13 -28.62
C ILE A 15 22.77 25.04 -27.65
N GLY A 16 24.08 24.81 -27.48
CA GLY A 16 24.60 23.79 -26.57
C GLY A 16 24.20 24.02 -25.11
N THR A 17 24.29 25.27 -24.63
CA THR A 17 23.90 25.62 -23.25
C THR A 17 22.39 25.54 -23.03
N ALA A 18 21.59 26.01 -23.99
CA ALA A 18 20.14 25.88 -23.95
C ALA A 18 19.72 24.41 -23.94
N SER A 19 20.26 23.58 -24.84
CA SER A 19 19.98 22.15 -24.90
C SER A 19 20.36 21.41 -23.61
N ALA A 20 21.52 21.71 -23.02
CA ALA A 20 21.92 21.13 -21.74
C ALA A 20 20.95 21.51 -20.60
N THR A 21 20.49 22.77 -20.59
CA THR A 21 19.51 23.26 -19.61
C THR A 21 18.17 22.55 -19.75
N PHE A 22 17.67 22.40 -20.99
CA PHE A 22 16.43 21.67 -21.27
C PHE A 22 16.54 20.20 -20.88
N TYR A 23 17.65 19.55 -21.22
CA TYR A 23 17.86 18.14 -20.89
C TYR A 23 17.86 17.91 -19.37
N ASN A 24 18.56 18.76 -18.62
CA ASN A 24 18.60 18.68 -17.16
C ASN A 24 17.22 18.96 -16.53
N GLY A 25 16.49 19.96 -17.06
CA GLY A 25 15.13 20.26 -16.63
C GLY A 25 14.17 19.10 -16.88
N TYR A 26 14.23 18.51 -18.07
CA TYR A 26 13.45 17.33 -18.43
C TYR A 26 13.75 16.14 -17.51
N ARG A 27 15.03 15.82 -17.30
CA ARG A 27 15.44 14.71 -16.42
C ARG A 27 14.95 14.89 -14.99
N ARG A 28 15.03 16.12 -14.45
CA ARG A 28 14.49 16.44 -13.11
C ARG A 28 12.97 16.27 -13.08
N SER A 29 12.27 16.77 -14.09
CA SER A 29 10.81 16.65 -14.19
C SER A 29 10.36 15.19 -14.32
N ALA A 30 11.10 14.37 -15.07
CA ALA A 30 10.84 12.95 -15.22
C ALA A 30 10.96 12.23 -13.86
N LYS A 31 12.04 12.49 -13.10
CA LYS A 31 12.22 11.91 -11.75
C LYS A 31 11.05 12.25 -10.81
N VAL A 32 10.66 13.52 -10.76
CA VAL A 32 9.54 13.96 -9.90
C VAL A 32 8.22 13.31 -10.33
N THR A 33 7.99 13.19 -11.64
CA THR A 33 6.77 12.58 -12.17
C THR A 33 6.69 11.09 -11.82
N GLU A 34 7.81 10.37 -11.86
CA GLU A 34 7.87 8.97 -11.45
C GLU A 34 7.57 8.78 -9.96
N GLN A 35 8.14 9.64 -9.11
CA GLN A 35 7.85 9.65 -7.67
C GLN A 35 6.35 9.93 -7.39
N LEU A 36 5.77 10.95 -8.04
CA LEU A 36 4.35 11.27 -7.88
C LEU A 36 3.44 10.12 -8.31
N LYS A 37 3.79 9.39 -9.38
CA LYS A 37 3.04 8.19 -9.80
C LYS A 37 3.07 7.11 -8.72
N ALA A 38 4.24 6.87 -8.11
CA ALA A 38 4.36 5.91 -7.02
C ALA A 38 3.49 6.33 -5.82
N TYR A 39 3.53 7.61 -5.43
CA TYR A 39 2.73 8.12 -4.32
C TYR A 39 1.23 7.99 -4.60
N GLN A 40 0.78 8.31 -5.82
CA GLN A 40 -0.62 8.14 -6.22
C GLN A 40 -1.06 6.68 -6.25
N ALA A 41 -0.19 5.75 -6.64
CA ALA A 41 -0.49 4.32 -6.64
C ALA A 41 -0.64 3.80 -5.21
N ILE A 42 0.26 4.21 -4.31
CA ILE A 42 0.18 3.88 -2.88
C ILE A 42 -1.09 4.48 -2.25
N ASP A 43 -1.35 5.77 -2.49
CA ASP A 43 -2.52 6.45 -1.94
C ASP A 43 -3.84 5.79 -2.39
N ARG A 44 -3.88 5.31 -3.64
CA ARG A 44 -5.01 4.52 -4.16
C ARG A 44 -5.23 3.24 -3.36
N ILE A 45 -4.19 2.49 -3.03
CA ILE A 45 -4.31 1.27 -2.21
C ILE A 45 -4.78 1.61 -0.81
N MET A 46 -4.22 2.66 -0.21
CA MET A 46 -4.61 3.12 1.12
C MET A 46 -6.12 3.47 1.16
N ASP A 47 -6.62 4.19 0.15
CA ASP A 47 -8.02 4.63 0.09
C ASP A 47 -9.01 3.58 -0.39
N GLN A 48 -8.62 2.70 -1.32
CA GLN A 48 -9.53 1.73 -1.93
C GLN A 48 -9.54 0.41 -1.17
N ASN A 49 -8.41 0.01 -0.56
CA ASN A 49 -8.27 -1.27 0.10
C ASN A 49 -8.22 -1.09 1.62
N ILE A 50 -7.20 -0.41 2.16
CA ILE A 50 -7.01 -0.34 3.62
C ILE A 50 -8.18 0.36 4.32
N ARG A 51 -8.68 1.46 3.75
CA ARG A 51 -9.85 2.15 4.29
C ARG A 51 -11.10 1.27 4.31
N ASN A 52 -11.28 0.37 3.35
CA ASN A 52 -12.46 -0.48 3.20
C ASN A 52 -12.24 -1.91 3.73
N LEU A 53 -11.21 -2.09 4.54
CA LEU A 53 -10.93 -3.33 5.25
C LEU A 53 -12.13 -3.74 6.11
N ILE A 54 -12.40 -5.04 6.16
CA ILE A 54 -13.47 -5.64 6.96
C ILE A 54 -12.95 -6.76 7.88
N PRO A 55 -13.62 -7.03 9.01
CA PRO A 55 -13.34 -8.16 9.91
C PRO A 55 -13.89 -9.46 9.32
N PHE A 56 -13.34 -9.90 8.19
CA PHE A 56 -13.76 -11.15 7.56
C PHE A 56 -13.20 -12.35 8.33
N ARG A 57 -14.09 -13.25 8.75
CA ARG A 57 -13.70 -14.48 9.44
C ARG A 57 -13.92 -15.70 8.55
N TRP A 58 -13.05 -16.70 8.70
CA TRP A 58 -13.11 -17.95 7.97
C TRP A 58 -12.94 -19.12 8.95
N SER A 59 -13.72 -20.19 8.74
CA SER A 59 -13.59 -21.41 9.53
C SER A 59 -12.46 -22.27 9.00
N ASP A 60 -11.53 -22.64 9.86
CA ASP A 60 -10.48 -23.60 9.51
C ASP A 60 -11.00 -25.05 9.51
N GLU A 61 -10.11 -26.02 9.24
CA GLU A 61 -10.44 -27.45 9.24
C GLU A 61 -10.89 -27.98 10.62
N LEU A 62 -10.67 -27.21 11.69
CA LEU A 62 -11.04 -27.52 13.07
C LEU A 62 -12.35 -26.82 13.49
N GLU A 63 -13.05 -26.17 12.56
CA GLU A 63 -14.25 -25.35 12.77
C GLU A 63 -14.03 -24.09 13.64
N GLU A 64 -12.78 -23.70 13.89
CA GLU A 64 -12.46 -22.46 14.60
C GLU A 64 -12.58 -21.25 13.66
N SER A 65 -13.29 -20.21 14.10
CA SER A 65 -13.56 -19.00 13.30
C SER A 65 -12.45 -17.97 13.48
N ARG A 66 -11.49 -17.99 12.55
CA ARG A 66 -10.27 -17.18 12.52
C ARG A 66 -10.46 -15.89 11.73
N LEU A 67 -9.78 -14.82 12.13
CA LEU A 67 -9.81 -13.54 11.42
C LEU A 67 -8.86 -13.62 10.23
N VAL A 68 -9.35 -13.38 9.02
CA VAL A 68 -8.48 -13.36 7.83
C VAL A 68 -7.75 -12.03 7.74
N PHE A 69 -6.75 -11.89 8.62
CA PHE A 69 -5.91 -10.72 8.77
C PHE A 69 -4.56 -11.14 9.34
N GLU A 70 -3.47 -10.57 8.82
CA GLU A 70 -2.13 -10.73 9.37
C GLU A 70 -1.40 -9.40 9.27
N GLY A 71 -1.12 -8.77 10.41
CA GLY A 71 -0.40 -7.52 10.48
C GLY A 71 1.04 -7.72 10.92
N LYS A 72 1.98 -7.88 10.00
CA LYS A 72 3.41 -7.90 10.30
C LYS A 72 4.02 -6.53 10.02
N THR A 73 5.15 -6.24 10.66
CA THR A 73 5.84 -4.97 10.45
C THR A 73 6.19 -4.72 8.98
N ASP A 74 6.51 -5.74 8.19
CA ASP A 74 6.95 -5.64 6.79
C ASP A 74 5.96 -6.21 5.76
N SER A 75 4.83 -6.75 6.21
CA SER A 75 3.79 -7.31 5.34
C SER A 75 2.41 -7.24 5.96
N LEU A 76 1.39 -7.06 5.12
CA LEU A 76 0.03 -6.89 5.58
C LEU A 76 -0.90 -7.75 4.73
N HIS A 77 -1.62 -8.68 5.37
CA HIS A 77 -2.68 -9.48 4.77
C HIS A 77 -4.02 -9.03 5.33
N PHE A 78 -5.01 -8.78 4.47
CA PHE A 78 -6.35 -8.40 4.90
C PHE A 78 -7.41 -8.64 3.83
N VAL A 79 -8.67 -8.55 4.25
CA VAL A 79 -9.83 -8.57 3.37
C VAL A 79 -10.44 -7.18 3.27
N THR A 80 -10.74 -6.74 2.06
CA THR A 80 -11.40 -5.47 1.78
C THR A 80 -12.66 -5.65 0.96
N LEU A 81 -13.61 -4.74 1.17
CA LEU A 81 -14.73 -4.56 0.26
C LEU A 81 -14.28 -3.77 -0.98
N ARG A 82 -14.71 -4.23 -2.15
CA ARG A 82 -14.61 -3.50 -3.41
C ARG A 82 -16.00 -3.28 -4.00
N ARG A 83 -16.15 -2.20 -4.76
CA ARG A 83 -17.33 -2.05 -5.61
C ARG A 83 -17.34 -3.15 -6.67
N THR A 84 -18.51 -3.71 -6.91
CA THR A 84 -18.74 -4.72 -7.95
C THR A 84 -19.58 -4.17 -9.08
N TYR A 85 -19.14 -4.44 -10.30
CA TYR A 85 -19.92 -4.25 -11.51
C TYR A 85 -20.30 -5.63 -12.09
N GLY A 86 -21.23 -5.68 -13.04
CA GLY A 86 -21.94 -6.91 -13.42
C GLY A 86 -21.10 -8.14 -13.81
N ASN A 87 -19.82 -7.98 -14.16
CA ASN A 87 -18.91 -9.08 -14.52
C ASN A 87 -17.80 -9.32 -13.47
N ASP A 88 -17.91 -8.74 -12.27
CA ASP A 88 -16.91 -8.90 -11.21
C ASP A 88 -17.08 -10.22 -10.46
N ARG A 89 -15.95 -10.78 -10.00
CA ARG A 89 -15.88 -12.08 -9.32
C ARG A 89 -16.30 -12.04 -7.84
N GLY A 90 -16.92 -10.96 -7.37
CA GLY A 90 -17.37 -10.80 -5.99
C GLY A 90 -16.97 -9.45 -5.38
N ALA A 91 -17.62 -9.12 -4.25
CA ALA A 91 -17.43 -7.86 -3.52
C ALA A 91 -16.27 -7.90 -2.52
N LEU A 92 -15.71 -9.08 -2.27
CA LEU A 92 -14.56 -9.30 -1.42
C LEU A 92 -13.29 -9.36 -2.26
N LEU A 93 -12.22 -8.77 -1.71
CA LEU A 93 -10.89 -8.86 -2.26
C LEU A 93 -9.93 -9.17 -1.12
N PHE A 94 -9.18 -10.25 -1.28
CA PHE A 94 -8.10 -10.63 -0.38
C PHE A 94 -6.82 -10.00 -0.89
N VAL A 95 -6.14 -9.24 -0.03
CA VAL A 95 -5.01 -8.41 -0.40
C VAL A 95 -3.83 -8.73 0.50
N ARG A 96 -2.65 -8.92 -0.10
CA ARG A 96 -1.37 -8.92 0.62
C ARG A 96 -0.45 -7.85 0.06
N LEU A 97 0.13 -7.05 0.95
CA LEU A 97 1.16 -6.06 0.64
C LEU A 97 2.48 -6.53 1.22
N ARG A 98 3.56 -6.48 0.43
CA ARG A 98 4.93 -6.77 0.88
C ARG A 98 5.94 -6.14 -0.07
N VAL A 99 7.20 -6.11 0.34
CA VAL A 99 8.32 -5.81 -0.57
C VAL A 99 8.92 -7.12 -1.08
N GLU A 100 9.12 -7.20 -2.39
CA GLU A 100 9.75 -8.33 -3.06
C GLU A 100 10.68 -7.80 -4.16
N ASP A 101 11.95 -8.22 -4.17
CA ASP A 101 12.95 -7.80 -5.16
C ASP A 101 13.08 -6.26 -5.35
N GLY A 102 12.89 -5.50 -4.27
CA GLY A 102 12.94 -4.03 -4.29
C GLY A 102 11.70 -3.37 -4.91
N GLU A 103 10.61 -4.12 -5.07
CA GLU A 103 9.30 -3.65 -5.50
C GLU A 103 8.30 -3.76 -4.34
N LEU A 104 7.52 -2.70 -4.10
CA LEU A 104 6.30 -2.82 -3.30
C LEU A 104 5.23 -3.46 -4.17
N VAL A 105 4.76 -4.64 -3.75
CA VAL A 105 3.80 -5.44 -4.50
C VAL A 105 2.48 -5.56 -3.75
N ALA A 106 1.40 -5.59 -4.52
CA ALA A 106 0.09 -5.98 -4.04
C ALA A 106 -0.34 -7.27 -4.74
N GLU A 107 -0.74 -8.24 -3.93
CA GLU A 107 -1.24 -9.53 -4.39
C GLU A 107 -2.73 -9.59 -4.10
N TYR A 108 -3.54 -9.85 -5.12
CA TYR A 108 -5.00 -9.79 -5.07
C TYR A 108 -5.61 -11.15 -5.38
N SER A 109 -6.57 -11.59 -4.57
CA SER A 109 -7.42 -12.73 -4.90
C SER A 109 -8.90 -12.41 -4.70
N SER A 110 -9.74 -12.86 -5.63
CA SER A 110 -11.21 -12.81 -5.48
C SER A 110 -11.76 -14.01 -4.72
N TYR A 111 -10.94 -15.04 -4.52
CA TYR A 111 -11.25 -16.21 -3.72
C TYR A 111 -10.53 -16.12 -2.38
N PRO A 112 -11.03 -16.83 -1.34
CA PRO A 112 -10.38 -16.89 -0.04
C PRO A 112 -8.89 -17.17 -0.17
N ARG A 113 -8.10 -16.18 0.28
CA ARG A 113 -6.67 -16.27 0.43
C ARG A 113 -6.39 -16.19 1.92
N LEU A 114 -6.00 -17.31 2.52
CA LEU A 114 -5.85 -17.41 3.97
C LEU A 114 -4.37 -17.21 4.33
N PRO A 115 -4.03 -16.38 5.34
CA PRO A 115 -2.63 -16.10 5.69
C PRO A 115 -1.87 -17.31 6.26
N TRP A 116 -2.59 -18.27 6.85
CA TRP A 116 -2.02 -19.50 7.45
C TRP A 116 -1.81 -20.66 6.46
N GLU A 117 -2.18 -20.50 5.19
CA GLU A 117 -1.99 -21.52 4.17
C GLU A 117 -0.66 -21.34 3.43
N ASP A 118 -0.09 -22.44 2.94
CA ASP A 118 1.22 -22.41 2.28
C ASP A 118 1.21 -21.56 0.99
N GLU A 119 2.32 -20.85 0.78
CA GLU A 119 2.55 -20.10 -0.46
C GLU A 119 2.55 -21.03 -1.69
N GLY A 120 1.91 -20.58 -2.77
CA GLY A 120 1.81 -21.33 -4.03
C GLY A 120 0.61 -22.27 -4.14
N LYS A 121 -0.15 -22.50 -3.05
CA LYS A 121 -1.42 -23.25 -3.11
C LYS A 121 -2.61 -22.42 -3.57
N GLN A 122 -2.50 -21.10 -3.54
CA GLN A 122 -3.60 -20.17 -3.79
C GLN A 122 -3.30 -19.30 -5.01
N GLU A 123 -4.28 -19.16 -5.91
CA GLU A 123 -4.17 -18.27 -7.06
C GLU A 123 -4.35 -16.80 -6.67
N TYR A 124 -3.50 -15.94 -7.21
CA TYR A 124 -3.57 -14.49 -7.04
C TYR A 124 -3.04 -13.75 -8.27
N ALA A 125 -3.49 -12.52 -8.43
CA ALA A 125 -2.92 -11.56 -9.36
C ALA A 125 -1.90 -10.68 -8.63
N ARG A 126 -0.74 -10.42 -9.24
CA ARG A 126 0.32 -9.54 -8.70
C ARG A 126 0.33 -8.21 -9.44
N GLU A 127 0.41 -7.11 -8.70
CA GLU A 127 0.61 -5.75 -9.21
C GLU A 127 1.84 -5.12 -8.56
N VAL A 128 2.68 -4.46 -9.36
CA VAL A 128 3.81 -3.65 -8.86
C VAL A 128 3.32 -2.24 -8.62
N ILE A 129 3.38 -1.79 -7.37
CA ILE A 129 2.85 -0.50 -6.91
C ILE A 129 3.92 0.57 -7.00
N ALA A 130 5.11 0.26 -6.52
CA ALA A 130 6.26 1.14 -6.55
C ALA A 130 7.56 0.33 -6.73
N LYS A 131 8.54 0.96 -7.38
CA LYS A 131 9.87 0.37 -7.64
C LYS A 131 10.93 1.07 -6.81
N ASN A 132 12.09 0.43 -6.70
CA ASN A 132 13.24 0.93 -5.92
C ASN A 132 12.88 1.17 -4.44
N VAL A 133 11.99 0.34 -3.92
CA VAL A 133 11.57 0.36 -2.52
C VAL A 133 12.58 -0.43 -1.72
N ARG A 134 13.13 0.20 -0.68
CA ARG A 134 14.08 -0.40 0.25
C ARG A 134 13.36 -1.24 1.29
N SER A 135 12.29 -0.69 1.86
CA SER A 135 11.51 -1.32 2.92
C SER A 135 10.12 -0.70 3.03
N ILE A 136 9.22 -1.44 3.67
CA ILE A 136 7.97 -0.91 4.20
C ILE A 136 7.90 -1.20 5.70
N ARG A 137 7.17 -0.36 6.43
CA ARG A 137 6.84 -0.55 7.83
C ARG A 137 5.36 -0.26 8.07
N PHE A 138 4.66 -1.20 8.68
CA PHE A 138 3.30 -1.01 9.17
C PHE A 138 3.28 -0.71 10.68
N LEU A 139 2.36 0.15 11.09
CA LEU A 139 1.93 0.29 12.48
C LEU A 139 0.41 0.19 12.54
N TYR A 140 -0.09 -0.35 13.64
CA TYR A 140 -1.50 -0.69 13.82
C TYR A 140 -2.05 0.05 15.03
N ALA A 141 -3.11 0.83 14.85
CA ALA A 141 -3.68 1.63 15.92
C ALA A 141 -4.76 0.87 16.69
N GLU A 142 -4.70 0.94 18.01
CA GLU A 142 -5.72 0.47 18.94
C GLU A 142 -6.12 1.60 19.90
N GLU A 143 -7.30 1.49 20.51
CA GLU A 143 -7.73 2.35 21.61
C GLU A 143 -7.60 1.57 22.93
N VAL A 144 -6.67 2.00 23.78
CA VAL A 144 -6.42 1.43 25.10
C VAL A 144 -6.63 2.55 26.12
N ASP A 145 -7.51 2.35 27.09
CA ASP A 145 -7.81 3.35 28.14
C ASP A 145 -8.14 4.77 27.60
N GLU A 146 -8.94 4.85 26.53
CA GLU A 146 -9.31 6.10 25.82
C GLU A 146 -8.15 6.81 25.10
N GLU A 147 -6.98 6.19 25.01
CA GLU A 147 -5.81 6.67 24.27
C GLU A 147 -5.53 5.81 23.03
N ILE A 148 -5.02 6.45 21.96
CA ILE A 148 -4.64 5.73 20.74
C ILE A 148 -3.18 5.30 20.85
N GLU A 149 -2.96 3.99 20.92
CA GLU A 149 -1.65 3.36 20.90
C GLU A 149 -1.36 2.73 19.53
N PHE A 150 -0.08 2.59 19.18
CA PHE A 150 0.35 1.98 17.92
C PHE A 150 1.26 0.79 18.18
N GLU A 151 0.87 -0.36 17.64
CA GLU A 151 1.64 -1.61 17.69
C GLU A 151 2.40 -1.87 16.39
N ASP A 152 3.52 -2.60 16.49
CA ASP A 152 4.36 -2.99 15.34
C ASP A 152 3.85 -4.25 14.62
N THR A 153 3.00 -5.02 15.29
CA THR A 153 2.39 -6.27 14.82
C THR A 153 0.93 -6.32 15.24
N TRP A 154 0.14 -7.16 14.58
CA TRP A 154 -1.27 -7.38 14.88
C TRP A 154 -1.61 -8.82 14.52
N GLU A 155 -1.62 -9.68 15.54
CA GLU A 155 -1.88 -11.11 15.43
C GLU A 155 -3.36 -11.40 15.78
N GLU A 156 -3.96 -12.37 15.09
CA GLU A 156 -5.39 -12.68 15.28
C GLU A 156 -5.72 -13.27 16.66
N ASP A 157 -4.74 -13.93 17.30
CA ASP A 157 -4.91 -14.57 18.60
C ASP A 157 -5.03 -13.54 19.73
N ASP A 158 -4.41 -12.37 19.55
CA ASP A 158 -4.43 -11.28 20.52
C ASP A 158 -5.59 -10.29 20.27
N HIS A 159 -6.14 -10.29 19.05
CA HIS A 159 -7.07 -9.25 18.58
C HIS A 159 -8.31 -9.83 17.89
N GLU A 160 -9.48 -9.65 18.49
CA GLU A 160 -10.75 -10.13 17.92
C GLU A 160 -11.22 -9.32 16.68
N ALA A 161 -10.66 -8.14 16.47
CA ALA A 161 -11.02 -7.22 15.41
C ALA A 161 -9.77 -6.66 14.70
N PRO A 162 -9.90 -6.14 13.47
CA PRO A 162 -8.84 -5.39 12.82
C PRO A 162 -8.44 -4.12 13.59
N PRO A 163 -7.29 -3.51 13.28
CA PRO A 163 -6.87 -2.27 13.91
C PRO A 163 -7.76 -1.09 13.51
N LEU A 164 -7.87 -0.07 14.38
CA LEU A 164 -8.63 1.16 14.14
C LEU A 164 -8.08 1.97 12.96
N ALA A 165 -6.77 1.94 12.79
CA ALA A 165 -6.05 2.58 11.70
C ALA A 165 -4.77 1.83 11.38
N ILE A 166 -4.33 1.94 10.13
CA ILE A 166 -3.06 1.37 9.68
C ILE A 166 -2.21 2.50 9.12
N GLN A 167 -1.00 2.60 9.62
CA GLN A 167 0.04 3.48 9.09
C GLN A 167 1.02 2.65 8.26
N MET A 168 1.19 2.98 6.99
CA MET A 168 2.26 2.44 6.15
C MET A 168 3.33 3.50 5.95
N THR A 169 4.57 3.15 6.26
CA THR A 169 5.75 3.94 5.90
C THR A 169 6.49 3.20 4.80
N VAL A 170 6.88 3.90 3.73
CA VAL A 170 7.67 3.35 2.63
C VAL A 170 8.99 4.10 2.58
N GLU A 171 10.10 3.37 2.48
CA GLU A 171 11.43 3.93 2.28
C GLU A 171 11.98 3.49 0.92
N TRP A 172 12.52 4.41 0.14
CA TRP A 172 13.13 4.14 -1.16
C TRP A 172 14.66 4.07 -1.07
N ASN A 173 15.28 3.42 -2.06
CA ASN A 173 16.73 3.27 -2.15
C ASN A 173 17.50 4.60 -2.27
N ASP A 174 16.82 5.69 -2.66
CA ASP A 174 17.43 7.03 -2.68
C ASP A 174 17.35 7.77 -1.33
N GLY A 175 16.88 7.09 -0.28
CA GLY A 175 16.77 7.59 1.09
C GLY A 175 15.51 8.41 1.34
N THR A 176 14.65 8.60 0.35
CA THR A 176 13.34 9.22 0.56
C THR A 176 12.43 8.29 1.36
N SER A 177 11.58 8.86 2.20
CA SER A 177 10.61 8.12 2.98
C SER A 177 9.32 8.92 3.11
N GLU A 178 8.19 8.22 3.02
CA GLU A 178 6.87 8.81 3.08
C GLU A 178 5.94 7.91 3.89
N ARG A 179 4.87 8.51 4.40
CA ARG A 179 3.94 7.85 5.33
C ARG A 179 2.49 8.11 4.95
N TRP A 180 1.71 7.04 4.97
CA TRP A 180 0.27 7.06 4.77
C TRP A 180 -0.42 6.48 6.00
N LEU A 181 -1.43 7.17 6.51
CA LEU A 181 -2.29 6.70 7.60
C LEU A 181 -3.73 6.66 7.10
N ARG A 182 -4.44 5.57 7.36
CA ARG A 182 -5.88 5.45 7.11
C ARG A 182 -6.56 4.73 8.26
N ARG A 183 -7.71 5.27 8.67
CA ARG A 183 -8.66 4.54 9.52
C ARG A 183 -9.26 3.38 8.74
N THR A 184 -9.47 2.25 9.39
CA THR A 184 -10.15 1.10 8.81
C THR A 184 -11.66 1.21 9.01
N ALA A 185 -12.45 0.63 8.10
CA ALA A 185 -13.89 0.51 8.27
C ALA A 185 -14.27 -0.71 9.14
N GLY A 186 -13.30 -1.55 9.51
CA GLY A 186 -13.49 -2.79 10.22
C GLY A 186 -13.68 -2.64 11.74
N SER A 187 -13.29 -1.51 12.32
CA SER A 187 -13.29 -1.31 13.78
C SER A 187 -13.75 0.07 14.21
N GLY A 188 -14.70 0.68 13.48
CA GLY A 188 -15.24 1.99 13.85
C GLY A 188 -16.09 1.94 15.12
N SER A 189 -15.79 2.81 16.09
CA SER A 189 -16.52 2.95 17.37
C SER A 189 -18.04 3.11 17.24
N ASN A 190 -18.51 3.75 16.15
CA ASN A 190 -19.94 3.97 15.87
C ASN A 190 -20.49 3.15 14.70
N SER A 191 -19.63 2.55 13.88
CA SER A 191 -20.01 1.76 12.70
C SER A 191 -18.90 0.76 12.40
N THR A 192 -19.19 -0.52 12.58
CA THR A 192 -18.31 -1.64 12.21
C THR A 192 -19.01 -2.43 11.12
N PHE A 193 -18.32 -2.72 10.02
CA PHE A 193 -18.80 -3.71 9.06
C PHE A 193 -18.57 -5.10 9.65
N GLY A 194 -19.59 -5.96 9.75
CA GLY A 194 -19.44 -7.32 10.25
C GLY A 194 -19.94 -7.53 11.68
N ASN A 195 -19.33 -8.47 12.41
CA ASN A 195 -19.86 -8.95 13.69
C ASN A 195 -19.40 -8.04 14.84
N ARG A 196 -20.36 -7.45 15.55
CA ARG A 196 -20.11 -6.66 16.76
C ARG A 196 -20.46 -7.52 17.96
N GLN A 197 -19.47 -8.08 18.65
CA GLN A 197 -19.69 -8.46 20.05
C GLN A 197 -19.33 -7.24 20.90
N THR A 198 -20.35 -6.51 21.33
CA THR A 198 -20.17 -5.56 22.43
C THR A 198 -19.88 -6.40 23.67
N SER A 199 -18.67 -6.29 24.23
CA SER A 199 -18.47 -6.63 25.64
C SER A 199 -19.53 -5.88 26.42
N GLY A 200 -20.40 -6.65 27.07
CA GLY A 200 -21.54 -6.10 27.82
C GLY A 200 -21.05 -5.12 28.88
N LEU A 201 -21.81 -4.04 29.04
CA LEU A 201 -21.92 -3.36 30.33
C LEU A 201 -22.34 -4.34 31.42
#